data_AF-A0A5R8Z228-F1
#
_entry.id   AF-A0A5R8Z228-F1
#
_cell.length_a   1.000
_cell.length_b   1.000
_cell.length_c   1.000
_cell.angle_alpha   90.00
_cell.angle_beta   90.00
_cell.angle_gamma   90.00
#
_symmetry.space_group_name_H-M   'P 1'
#
loop_
_entity.id
_entity.type
_entity.pdbx_description
1 polymer ?
#
loop_
_entity_poly.entity_id
_entity_poly.type
_entity_poly.pdbx_seq_one_letter_code
_entity_poly.pdbx_strand_id
1 'polypeptide(L)' 'MSERIRPPMASHSLDLHAICDVCGKGRSTRRHSSRSRIRQQRQSSKWATYMANVAAKRALRGRA' A
#
# COMPACT_ATOMS: atom_id res chain seq x y z
N MET A 1 5.21 -1.42 -22.10
CA MET A 1 5.51 -1.50 -20.65
C MET A 1 4.45 -0.69 -19.92
N SER A 2 3.55 -1.32 -19.15
CA SER A 2 2.51 -0.58 -18.42
C SER A 2 3.16 0.34 -17.39
N GLU A 3 2.89 1.63 -17.53
CA GLU A 3 3.32 2.66 -16.59
C GLU A 3 2.79 2.30 -15.20
N ARG A 4 3.69 1.98 -14.26
CA ARG A 4 3.30 1.61 -12.90
C ARG A 4 2.78 2.87 -12.20
N ILE A 5 1.46 3.04 -12.24
CA ILE A 5 0.77 4.17 -11.60
C ILE A 5 1.02 4.18 -10.08
N ARG A 6 1.25 3.03 -9.45
CA ARG A 6 1.58 2.93 -8.02
C ARG A 6 3.08 2.66 -7.79
N PRO A 7 3.70 3.28 -6.76
CA PRO A 7 5.06 2.93 -6.37
C PRO A 7 5.17 1.44 -6.01
N PRO A 8 6.35 0.83 -6.23
CA PRO A 8 6.58 -0.57 -5.90
C PRO A 8 6.38 -0.80 -4.39
N MET A 9 5.65 -1.85 -4.05
CA MET A 9 5.48 -2.20 -2.65
C MET A 9 6.79 -2.75 -2.09
N ALA A 10 7.16 -2.31 -0.89
CA ALA A 10 8.16 -2.98 -0.05
C ALA A 10 7.80 -4.47 0.04
N SER A 11 8.56 -5.30 -0.68
CA SER A 11 8.27 -6.73 -0.87
C SER A 11 9.37 -7.60 -0.28
N HIS A 12 10.57 -7.04 -0.09
CA HIS A 12 11.70 -7.74 0.50
C HIS A 12 11.68 -7.65 2.02
N SER A 13 12.26 -8.66 2.68
CA SER A 13 12.32 -8.75 4.14
C SER A 13 13.05 -7.55 4.78
N LEU A 14 14.06 -6.99 4.12
CA LEU A 14 14.81 -5.83 4.59
C LEU A 14 13.99 -4.53 4.58
N ASP A 15 13.01 -4.41 3.67
CA ASP A 15 12.11 -3.23 3.60
C ASP A 15 11.01 -3.25 4.66
N LEU A 16 10.98 -4.30 5.48
CA LEU A 16 9.83 -4.66 6.28
C LEU A 16 10.25 -4.81 7.74
N HIS A 17 9.61 -4.02 8.61
CA HIS A 17 9.84 -4.10 10.04
C HIS A 17 9.74 -5.55 10.55
N ALA A 18 10.66 -5.91 11.45
CA ALA A 18 10.71 -7.24 12.08
C ALA A 18 9.39 -7.62 12.75
N ILE A 19 8.63 -6.63 13.22
CA ILE A 19 7.27 -6.77 13.74
C ILE A 19 6.26 -6.55 12.63
N CYS A 20 5.28 -7.44 12.53
CA CYS A 20 4.18 -7.33 11.58
C CYS A 20 3.18 -6.26 12.01
N ASP A 21 2.91 -5.30 11.14
CA ASP A 21 1.93 -4.22 11.29
C ASP A 21 0.47 -4.71 11.35
N VAL A 22 0.21 -5.94 10.87
CA VAL A 22 -1.13 -6.52 10.86
C VAL A 22 -1.44 -7.28 12.16
N CYS A 23 -0.45 -7.84 12.84
CA CYS A 23 -0.70 -8.71 14.01
C CYS A 23 0.20 -8.47 15.22
N GLY A 24 1.16 -7.55 15.13
CA GLY A 24 2.07 -7.23 16.22
C GLY A 24 3.10 -8.31 16.56
N LYS A 25 3.16 -9.41 15.81
CA LYS A 25 4.12 -10.51 16.04
C LYS A 25 5.34 -10.41 15.14
N GLY A 26 6.44 -11.08 15.53
CA GLY A 26 7.63 -11.21 14.70
C GLY A 26 7.34 -11.89 13.34
N ARG A 27 7.85 -11.31 12.26
CA ARG A 27 7.69 -11.81 10.87
C ARG A 27 8.39 -13.14 10.58
N SER A 28 9.30 -13.58 11.45
CA SER A 28 9.98 -14.87 11.37
C SER A 28 9.04 -16.07 11.50
N THR A 29 7.78 -15.86 11.89
CA THR A 29 6.81 -16.96 12.03
C THR A 29 6.16 -17.32 10.68
N ARG A 30 5.96 -18.63 10.42
CA ARG A 30 5.43 -19.21 9.16
C ARG A 30 4.03 -18.71 8.72
N ARG A 31 3.30 -17.95 9.56
CA ARG A 31 1.90 -17.53 9.34
C ARG A 31 1.74 -16.13 8.69
N HIS A 32 2.73 -15.65 7.94
CA HIS A 32 2.76 -14.26 7.44
C HIS A 32 2.34 -14.06 5.97
N SER A 33 2.02 -15.12 5.24
CA SER A 33 1.50 -15.02 3.86
C SER A 33 0.15 -14.27 3.82
N SER A 34 -0.81 -14.67 4.66
CA SER A 34 -2.14 -14.04 4.75
C SER A 34 -2.06 -12.57 5.19
N ARG A 35 -1.23 -12.27 6.18
CA ARG A 35 -1.01 -10.91 6.67
C ARG A 35 -0.35 -10.01 5.63
N SER A 36 0.57 -10.56 4.84
CA SER A 36 1.16 -9.85 3.72
C SER A 36 0.12 -9.52 2.65
N ARG A 37 -0.87 -10.38 2.41
CA ARG A 37 -2.01 -10.08 1.53
C ARG A 37 -2.89 -8.95 2.08
N ILE A 38 -3.17 -8.95 3.39
CA ILE A 38 -3.92 -7.86 4.04
C ILE A 38 -3.17 -6.52 3.92
N ARG A 39 -1.84 -6.52 4.13
CA ARG A 39 -1.00 -5.33 3.94
C ARG A 39 -1.10 -4.80 2.51
N GLN A 40 -1.01 -5.70 1.52
CA GLN A 40 -1.18 -5.35 0.11
C GLN A 40 -2.53 -4.71 -0.16
N GLN A 41 -3.61 -5.28 0.37
CA GLN A 41 -4.95 -4.73 0.19
C GLN A 41 -5.10 -3.34 0.82
N ARG A 42 -4.62 -3.13 2.06
CA ARG A 42 -4.64 -1.82 2.73
C ARG A 42 -3.90 -0.75 1.94
N GLN A 43 -2.73 -1.08 1.38
CA GLN A 43 -1.99 -0.13 0.56
C GLN A 43 -2.69 0.18 -0.76
N SER A 44 -3.34 -0.80 -1.38
CA SER A 44 -4.18 -0.56 -2.56
C SER A 44 -5.34 0.38 -2.24
N SER A 45 -6.04 0.17 -1.10
CA SER A 45 -7.10 1.07 -0.65
C SER A 45 -6.58 2.50 -0.40
N LYS A 46 -5.45 2.63 0.29
CA LYS A 46 -4.81 3.94 0.53
C LYS A 46 -4.46 4.64 -0.77
N TRP A 47 -3.94 3.90 -1.75
CA TRP A 47 -3.62 4.44 -3.07
C TRP A 47 -4.87 4.89 -3.82
N ALA A 48 -5.94 4.09 -3.80
CA ALA A 48 -7.22 4.46 -4.42
C ALA A 48 -7.78 5.76 -3.83
N THR A 49 -7.75 5.91 -2.50
CA THR A 49 -8.15 7.16 -1.83
C THR A 49 -7.26 8.33 -2.22
N TYR A 50 -5.94 8.13 -2.32
CA TYR A 50 -5.03 9.19 -2.76
C TYR A 50 -5.32 9.63 -4.20
N MET A 51 -5.53 8.70 -5.12
CA MET A 51 -5.90 9.00 -6.51
C MET A 51 -7.25 9.71 -6.62
N ALA A 52 -8.26 9.32 -5.83
CA ALA A 52 -9.53 10.03 -5.75
C ALA A 52 -9.35 11.49 -5.29
N ASN A 53 -8.50 11.74 -4.29
CA ASN A 53 -8.17 13.09 -3.84
C ASN A 53 -7.42 13.90 -4.90
N VAL A 54 -6.48 13.29 -5.62
CA VAL A 54 -5.78 13.94 -6.73
C VAL A 54 -6.78 14.33 -7.84
N ALA A 55 -7.69 13.43 -8.21
CA ALA A 55 -8.74 13.71 -9.19
C ALA A 55 -9.66 14.85 -8.73
N ALA A 56 -10.11 14.84 -7.48
CA ALA A 56 -10.92 15.91 -6.91
C ALA A 56 -10.19 17.27 -6.92
N LYS A 57 -8.91 17.29 -6.52
CA LYS A 57 -8.08 18.51 -6.58
C LYS A 57 -7.93 19.05 -8.01
N ARG A 58 -7.78 18.17 -9.00
CA ARG A 58 -7.71 18.57 -10.42
C ARG A 58 -9.04 19.14 -10.91
N ALA A 59 -10.16 18.52 -10.55
CA ALA A 59 -11.50 19.00 -10.90
C ALA A 59 -11.80 20.38 -10.31
N LEU A 60 -11.36 20.65 -9.07
CA LEU A 60 -11.49 21.97 -8.45
C LEU A 60 -10.62 23.02 -9.14
N ARG A 61 -9.38 22.68 -9.52
CA ARG A 61 -8.47 23.60 -10.22
C ARG A 61 -8.91 23.95 -11.64
N GLY A 62 -9.67 23.08 -12.32
CA GLY A 62 -10.22 23.35 -13.65
C GLY A 62 -11.56 24.08 -13.65
N ARG A 63 -12.10 24.43 -12.48
CA ARG A 63 -13.39 25.14 -12.30
C ARG A 63 -13.21 26.61 -11.90
N ALA A 64 -11.99 27.15 -11.98
CA ALA A 64 -11.65 28.55 -11.75
C ALA A 64 -11.31 29.23 -13.07
#